data_AF-A0A931LQ93-F1
#
_entry.id   AF-A0A931LQ93-F1
#
_cell.length_a   1.000
_cell.length_b   1.000
_cell.length_c   1.000
_cell.angle_alpha   90.00
_cell.angle_beta   90.00
_cell.angle_gamma   90.00
#
_symmetry.space_group_name_H-M   'P 1'
#
loop_
_entity.id
_entity.type
_entity.pdbx_description
1 polymer ?
#
loop_
_entity_poly.entity_id
_entity_poly.type
_entity_poly.pdbx_seq_one_letter_code
_entity_poly.pdbx_strand_id
1 'polypeptide(L)'
;MKSILLSSSAHRGNALPIRWKVALLELAILVGAVVGVILTQWVLMRWVHHLMGEEGHYKIEIFLYGILGPLAVFLLLNRFVPRWWSEKARAEESLAAIVNGSADAIVSLDREGRIVSWNRGAELMFGHRATEMYSQPILRLLAPDRQAAYSQILRELRQGVVRNFETDFLTHQGRRIPVELTLTPLADKGENTPISSLIIRDVTERKRREQAVSDERMRIARELHDGVQQDLVLLGIKLDLCRQVLSSDSKRVDRELQGMRMTVTEEIQELQRLVRALRPVEVERLGFFPAVRKLLDELKEQHQLSAKISIEGPKRRLPFELEATLFRIVQEALNNVVKHAHAQQLKISFDLSEGWIDLSVRDDGHGFNSQIVFNDPTQRGLGLKHMRERVQEWGGELYIESFPEKGTLLRIRIPLPQKEPAL
;
A
#
# COMPACT_ATOMS: atom_id res chain seq x y z
N MET A 1 14.83 22.08 -14.60
CA MET A 1 13.97 22.02 -15.80
C MET A 1 12.57 22.49 -15.44
N LYS A 2 12.35 23.81 -15.55
CA LYS A 2 11.10 24.51 -15.28
C LYS A 2 10.77 25.28 -16.56
N SER A 3 9.79 24.80 -17.32
CA SER A 3 8.95 25.57 -18.24
C SER A 3 8.27 24.57 -19.16
N ILE A 4 6.96 24.72 -19.32
CA ILE A 4 6.08 24.30 -20.43
C ILE A 4 4.72 23.95 -19.82
N LEU A 5 3.71 24.72 -20.28
CA LEU A 5 2.26 24.62 -20.04
C LEU A 5 1.66 25.46 -18.90
N LEU A 6 1.86 26.77 -19.01
CA LEU A 6 0.76 27.73 -18.91
C LEU A 6 0.40 28.17 -20.34
N SER A 7 -0.63 27.57 -20.94
CA SER A 7 -1.44 28.20 -21.99
C SER A 7 -2.76 27.45 -22.15
N SER A 8 -3.78 28.17 -22.61
CA SER A 8 -5.12 27.70 -23.01
C SER A 8 -6.21 27.72 -21.94
N SER A 9 -6.45 28.92 -21.41
CA SER A 9 -7.82 29.42 -21.24
C SER A 9 -8.20 30.20 -22.51
N ALA A 10 -8.76 29.54 -23.52
CA ALA A 10 -9.68 30.10 -24.54
C ALA A 10 -9.79 29.18 -25.77
N HIS A 11 -10.57 28.10 -25.68
CA HIS A 11 -11.29 27.58 -26.84
C HIS A 11 -12.57 26.88 -26.37
N ARG A 12 -13.65 27.66 -26.23
CA ARG A 12 -15.01 27.15 -26.47
C ARG A 12 -15.14 26.88 -27.97
N GLY A 13 -14.51 25.81 -28.44
CA GLY A 13 -14.83 25.21 -29.71
C GLY A 13 -15.92 24.18 -29.47
N ASN A 14 -17.01 24.26 -30.22
CA ASN A 14 -18.08 23.27 -30.33
C ASN A 14 -17.53 21.89 -30.77
N ALA A 15 -16.74 21.24 -29.94
CA ALA A 15 -16.34 19.86 -30.14
C ALA A 15 -17.51 19.00 -29.68
N LEU A 16 -18.29 18.54 -30.65
CA LEU A 16 -19.32 17.52 -30.43
C LEU A 16 -18.74 16.38 -29.57
N PRO A 17 -19.44 15.95 -28.50
CA PRO A 17 -19.00 14.86 -27.64
C PRO A 17 -18.61 13.63 -28.46
N ILE A 18 -17.63 12.84 -28.00
CA ILE A 18 -17.08 11.69 -28.75
C ILE A 18 -18.21 10.76 -29.28
N ARG A 19 -19.30 10.57 -28.54
CA ARG A 19 -20.48 9.80 -28.97
C ARG A 19 -21.15 10.38 -30.22
N TRP A 20 -21.22 11.70 -30.37
CA TRP A 20 -21.76 12.36 -31.55
C TRP A 20 -20.82 12.30 -32.74
N LYS A 21 -19.50 12.32 -32.51
CA LYS A 21 -18.51 12.09 -33.59
C LYS A 21 -18.58 10.66 -34.12
N VAL A 22 -18.76 9.68 -33.23
CA VAL A 22 -18.97 8.27 -33.60
C VAL A 22 -20.30 8.12 -34.32
N ALA A 23 -21.40 8.69 -33.80
CA ALA A 23 -22.71 8.65 -34.46
C ALA A 23 -22.71 9.35 -35.84
N LEU A 24 -21.97 10.45 -36.00
CA LEU A 24 -21.81 11.14 -37.29
C LEU A 24 -20.97 10.32 -38.27
N LEU A 25 -19.93 9.63 -37.80
CA LEU A 25 -19.14 8.71 -38.63
C LEU A 25 -19.98 7.51 -39.06
N GLU A 26 -20.77 6.93 -38.16
CA GLU A 26 -21.72 5.85 -38.44
C GLU A 26 -22.78 6.29 -39.46
N LEU A 27 -23.36 7.48 -39.27
CA LEU A 27 -24.31 8.08 -40.21
C LEU A 27 -23.63 8.33 -41.56
N ALA A 28 -22.40 8.84 -41.60
CA ALA A 28 -21.67 9.09 -42.83
C ALA A 28 -21.33 7.80 -43.59
N ILE A 29 -20.98 6.72 -42.88
CA ILE A 29 -20.75 5.40 -43.48
C ILE A 29 -22.06 4.82 -44.02
N LEU A 30 -23.16 4.94 -43.28
CA LEU A 30 -24.48 4.49 -43.72
C LEU A 30 -24.93 5.27 -44.97
N VAL A 31 -24.83 6.60 -44.93
CA VAL A 31 -25.16 7.48 -46.07
C VAL A 31 -24.25 7.19 -47.25
N GLY A 32 -22.94 7.00 -47.03
CA GLY A 32 -21.99 6.64 -48.08
C GLY A 32 -22.30 5.30 -48.73
N ALA A 33 -22.68 4.29 -47.94
CA ALA A 33 -23.11 2.99 -48.46
C ALA A 33 -24.42 3.10 -49.26
N VAL A 34 -25.39 3.86 -48.76
CA VAL A 34 -26.68 4.11 -49.46
C VAL A 34 -26.44 4.87 -50.77
N VAL A 35 -25.63 5.93 -50.75
CA VAL A 35 -25.26 6.71 -51.94
C VAL A 35 -24.48 5.84 -52.94
N GLY A 36 -23.57 4.99 -52.46
CA GLY A 36 -22.84 4.04 -53.29
C GLY A 36 -23.75 3.04 -54.00
N VAL A 37 -24.75 2.51 -53.30
CA VAL A 37 -25.79 1.64 -53.88
C VAL A 37 -26.63 2.40 -54.91
N ILE A 38 -27.05 3.62 -54.60
CA ILE A 38 -27.83 4.46 -55.54
C ILE A 38 -27.03 4.78 -56.80
N LEU A 39 -25.75 5.13 -56.68
CA LEU A 39 -24.88 5.45 -57.82
C LEU A 39 -24.60 4.22 -58.69
N THR A 40 -24.31 3.08 -58.08
CA THR A 40 -24.12 1.83 -58.83
C THR A 40 -25.41 1.38 -59.53
N GLN A 41 -26.57 1.55 -58.88
CA GLN A 41 -27.87 1.35 -59.52
C GLN A 41 -28.10 2.31 -60.67
N TRP A 42 -27.78 3.60 -60.52
CA TRP A 42 -27.94 4.60 -61.58
C TRP A 42 -27.09 4.29 -62.82
N VAL A 43 -25.82 3.90 -62.61
CA VAL A 43 -24.92 3.49 -63.70
C VAL A 43 -25.43 2.23 -64.39
N LEU A 44 -25.84 1.22 -63.61
CA LEU A 44 -26.40 -0.03 -64.13
C LEU A 44 -27.68 0.21 -64.94
N MET A 45 -28.56 1.09 -64.45
CA MET A 45 -29.79 1.47 -65.15
C MET A 45 -29.50 2.14 -66.49
N ARG A 46 -28.56 3.09 -66.53
CA ARG A 46 -28.17 3.76 -67.76
C ARG A 46 -27.61 2.77 -68.79
N TRP A 47 -26.87 1.76 -68.33
CA TRP A 47 -26.32 0.72 -69.19
C TRP A 47 -27.40 -0.23 -69.73
N VAL A 48 -28.32 -0.70 -68.87
CA VAL A 48 -29.48 -1.52 -69.27
C VAL A 48 -30.38 -0.75 -70.24
N HIS A 49 -30.54 0.57 -70.05
CA HIS A 49 -31.28 1.48 -70.95
C HIS A 49 -30.73 1.56 -72.34
N HIS A 50 -29.42 1.54 -72.45
CA HIS A 50 -28.78 1.49 -73.74
C HIS A 50 -28.93 0.13 -74.44
N LEU A 51 -29.08 -0.96 -73.69
CA LEU A 51 -29.09 -2.34 -74.22
C LEU A 51 -30.46 -2.89 -74.60
N MET A 52 -31.53 -2.56 -73.87
CA MET A 52 -32.82 -3.29 -73.99
C MET A 52 -34.03 -2.46 -74.46
N GLY A 53 -33.91 -1.14 -74.66
CA GLY A 53 -35.05 -0.28 -75.05
C GLY A 53 -36.17 -0.19 -74.00
N GLU A 54 -37.16 0.68 -74.20
CA GLU A 54 -38.11 1.16 -73.16
C GLU A 54 -38.86 0.05 -72.38
N GLU A 55 -39.23 -1.06 -73.00
CA GLU A 55 -40.01 -2.13 -72.34
C GLU A 55 -39.18 -3.02 -71.38
N GLY A 56 -37.86 -3.09 -71.55
CA GLY A 56 -36.96 -3.84 -70.65
C GLY A 56 -36.68 -3.13 -69.33
N HIS A 57 -36.88 -1.81 -69.27
CA HIS A 57 -36.54 -0.96 -68.11
C HIS A 57 -37.37 -1.27 -66.89
N TYR A 58 -38.70 -1.20 -67.04
CA TYR A 58 -39.62 -1.27 -65.91
C TYR A 58 -39.57 -2.63 -65.19
N LYS A 59 -39.34 -3.74 -65.92
CA LYS A 59 -39.26 -5.08 -65.33
C LYS A 59 -37.99 -5.28 -64.49
N ILE A 60 -36.87 -4.75 -64.95
CA ILE A 60 -35.57 -4.84 -64.26
C ILE A 60 -35.54 -3.85 -63.07
N GLU A 61 -36.15 -2.68 -63.22
CA GLU A 61 -36.32 -1.67 -62.18
C GLU A 61 -37.11 -2.18 -60.97
N ILE A 62 -38.25 -2.85 -61.19
CA ILE A 62 -39.05 -3.46 -60.11
C ILE A 62 -38.26 -4.56 -59.40
N PHE A 63 -37.45 -5.35 -60.12
CA PHE A 63 -36.66 -6.42 -59.53
C PHE A 63 -35.49 -5.89 -58.67
N LEU A 64 -34.77 -4.89 -59.18
CA LEU A 64 -33.65 -4.25 -58.47
C LEU A 64 -34.10 -3.47 -57.24
N TYR A 65 -35.18 -2.69 -57.34
CA TYR A 65 -35.69 -1.90 -56.22
C TYR A 65 -36.60 -2.68 -55.27
N GLY A 66 -37.41 -3.62 -55.78
CA GLY A 66 -38.38 -4.37 -54.97
C GLY A 66 -37.76 -5.53 -54.20
N ILE A 67 -36.64 -6.10 -54.67
CA ILE A 67 -36.05 -7.31 -54.08
C ILE A 67 -34.60 -7.08 -53.67
N LEU A 68 -33.74 -6.60 -54.58
CA LEU A 68 -32.30 -6.57 -54.33
C LEU A 68 -31.89 -5.52 -53.27
N GLY A 69 -32.48 -4.33 -53.33
CA GLY A 69 -32.24 -3.25 -52.35
C GLY A 69 -32.64 -3.63 -50.92
N PRO A 70 -33.90 -4.04 -50.67
CA PRO A 70 -34.34 -4.51 -49.36
C PRO A 70 -33.54 -5.70 -48.85
N LEU A 71 -33.17 -6.63 -49.74
CA LEU A 71 -32.35 -7.79 -49.39
C LEU A 71 -30.93 -7.37 -48.97
N ALA A 72 -30.30 -6.42 -49.66
CA ALA A 72 -28.98 -5.91 -49.29
C ALA A 72 -28.99 -5.19 -47.93
N VAL A 73 -30.00 -4.35 -47.68
CA VAL A 73 -30.19 -3.68 -46.38
C VAL A 73 -30.45 -4.72 -45.27
N PHE A 74 -31.31 -5.71 -45.53
CA PHE A 74 -31.58 -6.81 -44.60
C PHE A 74 -30.31 -7.60 -44.26
N LEU A 75 -29.49 -7.97 -45.27
CA LEU A 75 -28.24 -8.69 -45.06
C LEU A 75 -27.21 -7.86 -44.26
N LEU A 76 -27.13 -6.55 -44.50
CA LEU A 76 -26.28 -5.65 -43.72
C LEU A 76 -26.75 -5.55 -42.27
N LEU A 77 -28.04 -5.29 -42.03
CA LEU A 77 -28.60 -5.22 -40.68
C LEU A 77 -28.41 -6.54 -39.93
N ASN A 78 -28.69 -7.67 -40.58
CA ASN A 78 -28.54 -9.00 -40.00
C ASN A 78 -27.07 -9.34 -39.67
N ARG A 79 -26.10 -8.76 -40.39
CA ARG A 79 -24.66 -8.96 -40.12
C ARG A 79 -24.12 -8.04 -39.02
N PHE A 80 -24.56 -6.78 -38.99
CA PHE A 80 -23.94 -5.75 -38.13
C PHE A 80 -24.67 -5.56 -36.79
N VAL A 81 -26.00 -5.61 -36.76
CA VAL A 81 -26.78 -5.37 -35.53
C VAL A 81 -26.44 -6.40 -34.44
N PRO A 82 -26.36 -7.72 -34.71
CA PRO A 82 -25.99 -8.69 -33.68
C PRO A 82 -24.57 -8.49 -33.16
N ARG A 83 -23.63 -8.12 -34.04
CA ARG A 83 -22.24 -7.85 -33.65
C ARG A 83 -22.16 -6.65 -32.71
N TRP A 84 -22.82 -5.56 -33.05
CA TRP A 84 -22.83 -4.34 -32.24
C TRP A 84 -23.46 -4.57 -30.86
N TRP A 85 -24.57 -5.31 -30.77
CA TRP A 85 -25.15 -5.71 -29.47
C TRP A 85 -24.20 -6.61 -28.67
N SER A 86 -23.52 -7.56 -29.34
CA SER A 86 -22.58 -8.45 -28.66
C SER A 86 -21.34 -7.73 -28.13
N GLU A 87 -20.84 -6.71 -28.84
CA GLU A 87 -19.68 -5.92 -28.42
C GLU A 87 -20.04 -5.00 -27.27
N LYS A 88 -21.21 -4.35 -27.36
CA LYS A 88 -21.74 -3.52 -26.28
C LYS A 88 -21.98 -4.34 -25.01
N ALA A 89 -22.63 -5.49 -25.12
CA ALA A 89 -22.87 -6.39 -23.99
C ALA A 89 -21.55 -6.88 -23.36
N ARG A 90 -20.57 -7.30 -24.18
CA ARG A 90 -19.24 -7.70 -23.69
C ARG A 90 -18.49 -6.57 -22.97
N ALA A 91 -18.58 -5.35 -23.48
CA ALA A 91 -17.96 -4.19 -22.82
C ALA A 91 -18.62 -3.89 -21.48
N GLU A 92 -19.96 -3.94 -21.39
CA GLU A 92 -20.71 -3.75 -20.15
C GLU A 92 -20.42 -4.85 -19.11
N GLU A 93 -20.39 -6.11 -19.55
CA GLU A 93 -20.02 -7.25 -18.69
C GLU A 93 -18.58 -7.13 -18.17
N SER A 94 -17.63 -6.75 -19.02
CA SER A 94 -16.23 -6.56 -18.62
C SER A 94 -16.09 -5.45 -17.57
N LEU A 95 -16.76 -4.31 -17.77
CA LEU A 95 -16.76 -3.22 -16.78
C LEU A 95 -17.42 -3.65 -15.47
N ALA A 96 -18.54 -4.38 -15.52
CA ALA A 96 -19.20 -4.91 -14.33
C ALA A 96 -18.30 -5.91 -13.59
N ALA A 97 -17.58 -6.78 -14.31
CA ALA A 97 -16.63 -7.72 -13.72
C ALA A 97 -15.46 -7.01 -13.05
N ILE A 98 -14.89 -5.97 -13.67
CA ILE A 98 -13.81 -5.16 -13.07
C ILE A 98 -14.30 -4.46 -11.79
N VAL A 99 -15.47 -3.85 -11.82
CA VAL A 99 -16.05 -3.15 -10.66
C VAL A 99 -16.37 -4.13 -9.53
N ASN A 100 -16.93 -5.30 -9.84
CA ASN A 100 -17.25 -6.32 -8.83
C ASN A 100 -16.04 -7.12 -8.36
N GLY A 101 -14.97 -7.19 -9.15
CA GLY A 101 -13.70 -7.80 -8.75
C GLY A 101 -12.86 -6.91 -7.82
N SER A 102 -13.22 -5.64 -7.66
CA SER A 102 -12.51 -4.72 -6.76
C SER A 102 -12.76 -5.06 -5.29
N ALA A 103 -11.68 -5.10 -4.50
CA ALA A 103 -11.75 -5.18 -3.04
C ALA A 103 -12.21 -3.86 -2.40
N ASP A 104 -12.00 -2.73 -3.08
CA ASP A 104 -12.51 -1.43 -2.67
C ASP A 104 -14.03 -1.38 -2.91
N ALA A 105 -14.74 -0.67 -2.03
CA ALA A 105 -16.16 -0.43 -2.24
C ALA A 105 -16.34 0.70 -3.24
N ILE A 106 -17.08 0.43 -4.31
CA ILE A 106 -17.39 1.39 -5.37
C ILE A 106 -18.88 1.64 -5.33
N VAL A 107 -19.23 2.89 -5.03
CA VAL A 107 -20.60 3.35 -4.80
C VAL A 107 -20.87 4.54 -5.71
N SER A 108 -22.07 4.65 -6.26
CA SER A 108 -22.47 5.86 -7.00
C SER A 108 -23.68 6.50 -6.34
N LEU A 109 -23.72 7.84 -6.33
CA LEU A 109 -24.76 8.61 -5.65
C LEU A 109 -25.54 9.52 -6.61
N ASP A 110 -26.82 9.72 -6.31
CA ASP A 110 -27.68 10.73 -6.96
C ASP A 110 -27.52 12.13 -6.33
N ARG A 111 -28.36 13.09 -6.77
CA ARG A 111 -28.32 14.50 -6.36
C ARG A 111 -28.63 14.70 -4.88
N GLU A 112 -29.40 13.79 -4.32
CA GLU A 112 -29.84 13.76 -2.93
C GLU A 112 -28.87 12.96 -2.04
N GLY A 113 -27.78 12.43 -2.60
CA GLY A 113 -26.78 11.64 -1.88
C GLY A 113 -27.25 10.21 -1.56
N ARG A 114 -28.21 9.69 -2.32
CA ARG A 114 -28.70 8.31 -2.21
C ARG A 114 -27.93 7.39 -3.13
N ILE A 115 -27.82 6.13 -2.73
CA ILE A 115 -27.04 5.11 -3.41
C ILE A 115 -27.79 4.61 -4.66
N VAL A 116 -27.15 4.74 -5.82
CA VAL A 116 -27.65 4.27 -7.13
C VAL A 116 -26.88 3.03 -7.61
N SER A 117 -25.68 2.80 -7.08
CA SER A 117 -24.86 1.62 -7.40
C SER A 117 -24.09 1.15 -6.17
N TRP A 118 -23.97 -0.18 -6.04
CA TRP A 118 -23.33 -0.85 -4.91
C TRP A 118 -22.62 -2.12 -5.41
N ASN A 119 -21.29 -2.08 -5.50
CA ASN A 119 -20.52 -3.23 -5.99
C ASN A 119 -20.36 -4.34 -4.95
N ARG A 120 -19.82 -5.48 -5.37
CA ARG A 120 -19.50 -6.61 -4.48
C ARG A 120 -18.51 -6.25 -3.36
N GLY A 121 -17.52 -5.39 -3.63
CA GLY A 121 -16.59 -4.89 -2.61
C GLY A 121 -17.30 -4.17 -1.46
N ALA A 122 -18.31 -3.36 -1.78
CA ALA A 122 -19.15 -2.67 -0.79
C ALA A 122 -19.97 -3.65 0.06
N GLU A 123 -20.52 -4.71 -0.53
CA GLU A 123 -21.22 -5.74 0.22
C GLU A 123 -20.29 -6.46 1.21
N LEU A 124 -19.08 -6.79 0.79
CA LEU A 124 -18.12 -7.48 1.66
C LEU A 124 -17.61 -6.55 2.78
N MET A 125 -17.34 -5.29 2.47
CA MET A 125 -16.79 -4.31 3.41
C MET A 125 -17.81 -3.90 4.49
N PHE A 126 -19.05 -3.61 4.10
CA PHE A 126 -20.07 -3.11 5.03
C PHE A 126 -21.07 -4.19 5.49
N GLY A 127 -21.14 -5.32 4.79
CA GLY A 127 -22.06 -6.43 5.06
C GLY A 127 -23.52 -6.15 4.74
N HIS A 128 -23.80 -5.12 3.96
CA HIS A 128 -25.13 -4.81 3.43
C HIS A 128 -25.27 -5.31 1.99
N ARG A 129 -26.44 -5.87 1.65
CA ARG A 129 -26.71 -6.29 0.27
C ARG A 129 -27.04 -5.09 -0.61
N ALA A 130 -26.72 -5.17 -1.90
CA ALA A 130 -27.03 -4.11 -2.86
C ALA A 130 -28.52 -3.72 -2.86
N THR A 131 -29.43 -4.70 -2.72
CA THR A 131 -30.88 -4.50 -2.68
C THR A 131 -31.36 -3.73 -1.45
N GLU A 132 -30.63 -3.80 -0.34
CA GLU A 132 -30.96 -3.08 0.90
C GLU A 132 -30.47 -1.63 0.85
N MET A 133 -29.37 -1.40 0.14
CA MET A 133 -28.72 -0.10 0.08
C MET A 133 -29.21 0.79 -1.06
N TYR A 134 -29.82 0.21 -2.09
CA TYR A 134 -30.36 0.98 -3.20
C TYR A 134 -31.37 2.04 -2.72
N SER A 135 -31.24 3.28 -3.22
CA SER A 135 -32.01 4.47 -2.84
C SER A 135 -31.90 4.91 -1.37
N GLN A 136 -31.09 4.23 -0.56
CA GLN A 136 -30.80 4.66 0.81
C GLN A 136 -29.75 5.78 0.81
N PRO A 137 -29.83 6.72 1.78
CA PRO A 137 -28.83 7.79 1.91
C PRO A 137 -27.47 7.23 2.36
N ILE A 138 -26.38 7.68 1.72
CA ILE A 138 -25.01 7.27 2.08
C ILE A 138 -24.64 7.64 3.52
N LEU A 139 -25.28 8.68 4.07
CA LEU A 139 -25.14 9.15 5.45
C LEU A 139 -25.42 8.07 6.49
N ARG A 140 -26.22 7.04 6.15
CA ARG A 140 -26.49 5.91 7.04
C ARG A 140 -25.22 5.14 7.42
N LEU A 141 -24.21 5.13 6.54
CA LEU A 141 -22.92 4.48 6.78
C LEU A 141 -21.95 5.38 7.56
N LEU A 142 -22.17 6.69 7.62
CA LEU A 142 -21.29 7.59 8.37
C LEU A 142 -21.58 7.49 9.86
N ALA A 143 -20.52 7.45 10.67
CA ALA A 143 -20.66 7.55 12.12
C ALA A 143 -21.38 8.86 12.51
N PRO A 144 -22.28 8.88 13.51
CA PRO A 144 -23.11 10.05 13.84
C PRO A 144 -22.31 11.33 14.10
N ASP A 145 -21.17 11.21 14.77
CA ASP A 145 -20.21 12.27 15.07
C ASP A 145 -19.46 12.80 13.83
N ARG A 146 -19.47 12.04 12.72
CA ARG A 146 -18.83 12.40 11.45
C ARG A 146 -19.82 12.96 10.42
N GLN A 147 -21.12 12.94 10.69
CA GLN A 147 -22.13 13.43 9.73
C GLN A 147 -21.98 14.92 9.42
N ALA A 148 -21.52 15.74 10.38
CA ALA A 148 -21.26 17.17 10.14
C ALA A 148 -20.20 17.41 9.04
N ALA A 149 -19.19 16.52 8.96
CA ALA A 149 -18.12 16.59 7.97
C ALA A 149 -18.64 16.35 6.52
N TYR A 150 -19.78 15.69 6.36
CA TYR A 150 -20.38 15.45 5.05
C TYR A 150 -20.68 16.74 4.28
N SER A 151 -21.12 17.79 4.98
CA SER A 151 -21.40 19.10 4.39
C SER A 151 -20.14 19.78 3.82
N GLN A 152 -18.97 19.52 4.40
CA GLN A 152 -17.69 19.99 3.89
C GLN A 152 -17.29 19.23 2.62
N ILE A 153 -17.40 17.90 2.65
CA ILE A 153 -17.10 17.04 1.49
C ILE A 153 -17.92 17.44 0.27
N LEU A 154 -19.23 17.70 0.45
CA LEU A 154 -20.09 18.14 -0.65
C LEU A 154 -19.65 19.49 -1.25
N ARG A 155 -19.12 20.41 -0.44
CA ARG A 155 -18.59 21.68 -0.93
C ARG A 155 -17.31 21.49 -1.74
N GLU A 156 -16.40 20.65 -1.26
CA GLU A 156 -15.15 20.32 -1.96
C GLU A 156 -15.41 19.55 -3.26
N LEU A 157 -16.40 18.65 -3.28
CA LEU A 157 -16.82 17.92 -4.48
C LEU A 157 -17.35 18.85 -5.59
N ARG A 158 -17.96 19.98 -5.24
CA ARG A 158 -18.38 21.00 -6.22
C ARG A 158 -17.18 21.70 -6.88
N GLN A 159 -16.02 21.69 -6.23
CA GLN A 159 -14.80 22.30 -6.74
C GLN A 159 -13.97 21.32 -7.59
N GLY A 160 -14.26 20.02 -7.52
CA GLY A 160 -13.58 18.99 -8.31
C GLY A 160 -13.55 17.64 -7.64
N VAL A 161 -12.55 16.83 -7.98
CA VAL A 161 -12.34 15.50 -7.38
C VAL A 161 -11.82 15.65 -5.95
N VAL A 162 -12.47 15.01 -4.98
CA VAL A 162 -11.97 14.89 -3.61
C VAL A 162 -11.16 13.60 -3.51
N ARG A 163 -9.94 13.66 -2.99
CA ARG A 163 -9.03 12.51 -2.85
C ARG A 163 -8.52 12.40 -1.42
N ASN A 164 -8.19 11.18 -1.00
CA ASN A 164 -7.55 10.86 0.27
C ASN A 164 -8.31 11.42 1.49
N PHE A 165 -9.64 11.51 1.40
CA PHE A 165 -10.44 12.01 2.52
C PHE A 165 -10.69 10.87 3.50
N GLU A 166 -10.13 10.97 4.70
CA GLU A 166 -10.32 9.94 5.73
C GLU A 166 -11.54 10.21 6.61
N THR A 167 -12.31 9.17 6.90
CA THR A 167 -13.44 9.23 7.84
C THR A 167 -13.74 7.84 8.40
N ASP A 168 -14.73 7.76 9.29
CA ASP A 168 -15.13 6.52 9.93
C ASP A 168 -16.54 6.13 9.46
N PHE A 169 -16.65 4.93 8.86
CA PHE A 169 -17.92 4.35 8.46
C PHE A 169 -18.33 3.25 9.44
N LEU A 170 -19.63 2.91 9.42
CA LEU A 170 -20.25 1.85 10.19
C LEU A 170 -20.61 0.69 9.27
N THR A 171 -20.27 -0.51 9.72
CA THR A 171 -20.77 -1.76 9.13
C THR A 171 -22.21 -2.03 9.57
N HIS A 172 -22.86 -3.04 8.96
CA HIS A 172 -24.21 -3.48 9.36
C HIS A 172 -24.31 -3.90 10.84
N GLN A 173 -23.18 -4.28 11.47
CA GLN A 173 -23.10 -4.67 12.89
C GLN A 173 -22.81 -3.48 13.81
N GLY A 174 -22.72 -2.25 13.28
CA GLY A 174 -22.37 -1.05 14.05
C GLY A 174 -20.89 -0.93 14.39
N ARG A 175 -20.02 -1.83 13.90
CA ARG A 175 -18.57 -1.70 14.04
C ARG A 175 -18.07 -0.52 13.20
N ARG A 176 -17.27 0.36 13.82
CA ARG A 176 -16.54 1.44 13.13
C ARG A 176 -15.36 0.88 12.34
N ILE A 177 -15.25 1.31 11.09
CA ILE A 177 -14.12 1.03 10.21
C ILE A 177 -13.56 2.35 9.67
N PRO A 178 -12.27 2.63 9.84
CA PRO A 178 -11.66 3.79 9.21
C PRO A 178 -11.52 3.54 7.72
N VAL A 179 -11.94 4.53 6.93
CA VAL A 179 -11.95 4.44 5.48
C VAL A 179 -11.33 5.68 4.84
N GLU A 180 -10.72 5.48 3.68
CA GLU A 180 -10.21 6.54 2.80
C GLU A 180 -11.12 6.66 1.58
N LEU A 181 -11.60 7.87 1.32
CA LEU A 181 -12.58 8.16 0.29
C LEU A 181 -11.93 8.90 -0.90
N THR A 182 -12.31 8.49 -2.11
CA THR A 182 -12.13 9.28 -3.32
C THR A 182 -13.49 9.54 -3.97
N LEU A 183 -13.88 10.80 -4.09
CA LEU A 183 -15.14 11.23 -4.69
C LEU A 183 -14.88 11.91 -6.02
N THR A 184 -15.46 11.36 -7.08
CA THR A 184 -15.35 11.90 -8.45
C THR A 184 -16.72 12.39 -8.90
N PRO A 185 -16.88 13.68 -9.26
CA PRO A 185 -18.12 14.17 -9.83
C PRO A 185 -18.33 13.57 -11.23
N LEU A 186 -19.56 13.17 -11.52
CA LEU A 186 -19.98 12.64 -12.81
C LEU A 186 -20.87 13.67 -13.51
N ALA A 187 -20.85 13.67 -14.85
CA ALA A 187 -21.70 14.55 -15.63
C ALA A 187 -23.17 14.19 -15.41
N ASP A 188 -23.94 15.18 -14.96
CA ASP A 188 -25.38 15.10 -14.78
C ASP A 188 -26.09 14.94 -16.12
N LYS A 189 -26.79 13.82 -16.31
CA LYS A 189 -27.46 13.46 -17.58
C LYS A 189 -28.99 13.38 -17.44
N GLY A 190 -29.55 13.86 -16.34
CA GLY A 190 -31.00 13.86 -16.07
C GLY A 190 -31.38 13.08 -14.81
N GLU A 191 -32.68 12.85 -14.62
CA GLU A 191 -33.23 12.13 -13.47
C GLU A 191 -32.68 10.70 -13.35
N ASN A 192 -32.41 10.28 -12.12
CA ASN A 192 -31.92 8.94 -11.77
C ASN A 192 -30.53 8.56 -12.35
N THR A 193 -29.73 9.54 -12.76
CA THR A 193 -28.34 9.31 -13.19
C THR A 193 -27.36 9.58 -12.04
N PRO A 194 -26.30 8.76 -11.89
CA PRO A 194 -25.30 8.98 -10.86
C PRO A 194 -24.55 10.28 -11.15
N ILE A 195 -24.57 11.20 -10.19
CA ILE A 195 -23.86 12.49 -10.27
C ILE A 195 -22.49 12.46 -9.59
N SER A 196 -22.21 11.40 -8.84
CA SER A 196 -20.90 11.19 -8.24
C SER A 196 -20.60 9.70 -8.07
N SER A 197 -19.31 9.37 -8.19
CA SER A 197 -18.76 8.07 -7.86
C SER A 197 -17.88 8.21 -6.62
N LEU A 198 -18.05 7.29 -5.68
CA LEU A 198 -17.35 7.21 -4.41
C LEU A 198 -16.61 5.87 -4.38
N ILE A 199 -15.28 5.94 -4.29
CA ILE A 199 -14.42 4.79 -4.00
C ILE A 199 -14.05 4.87 -2.53
N ILE A 200 -14.29 3.77 -1.81
CA ILE A 200 -14.06 3.66 -0.37
C ILE A 200 -13.07 2.53 -0.15
N ARG A 201 -11.93 2.86 0.46
CA ARG A 201 -10.89 1.91 0.81
C ARG A 201 -10.84 1.71 2.32
N ASP A 202 -10.86 0.46 2.77
CA ASP A 202 -10.64 0.13 4.18
C ASP A 202 -9.15 0.33 4.52
N VAL A 203 -8.87 1.22 5.48
CA VAL A 203 -7.51 1.53 5.93
C VAL A 203 -7.25 1.05 7.36
N THR A 204 -8.07 0.12 7.87
CA THR A 204 -7.95 -0.44 9.23
C THR A 204 -6.55 -0.99 9.50
N GLU A 205 -6.00 -1.81 8.60
CA GLU A 205 -4.66 -2.36 8.81
C GLU A 205 -3.57 -1.28 8.76
N ARG A 206 -3.66 -0.35 7.79
CA ARG A 206 -2.73 0.78 7.67
C ARG A 206 -2.69 1.58 8.98
N LYS A 207 -3.85 2.01 9.48
CA LYS A 207 -3.97 2.78 10.72
C LYS A 207 -3.51 1.99 11.94
N ARG A 208 -3.79 0.68 12.03
CA ARG A 208 -3.29 -0.16 13.12
C ARG A 208 -1.76 -0.23 13.14
N ARG A 209 -1.12 -0.38 11.97
CA ARG A 209 0.35 -0.36 11.86
C ARG A 209 0.92 1.01 12.24
N GLU A 210 0.35 2.09 11.72
CA GLU A 210 0.76 3.46 12.04
C GLU A 210 0.61 3.76 13.54
N GLN A 211 -0.51 3.36 14.14
CA GLN A 211 -0.75 3.58 15.57
C GLN A 211 0.21 2.76 16.43
N ALA A 212 0.44 1.49 16.11
CA ALA A 212 1.41 0.67 16.85
C ALA A 212 2.82 1.26 16.80
N VAL A 213 3.23 1.79 15.63
CA VAL A 213 4.52 2.48 15.48
C VAL A 213 4.54 3.79 16.28
N SER A 214 3.45 4.55 16.28
CA SER A 214 3.31 5.81 17.04
C SER A 214 3.36 5.57 18.55
N ASP A 215 2.64 4.57 19.05
CA ASP A 215 2.59 4.22 20.48
C ASP A 215 3.95 3.75 20.98
N GLU A 216 4.65 2.95 20.18
CA GLU A 216 6.03 2.53 20.45
C GLU A 216 6.98 3.74 20.49
N ARG A 217 6.87 4.66 19.52
CA ARG A 217 7.65 5.92 19.51
C ARG A 217 7.38 6.76 20.76
N MET A 218 6.11 6.86 21.18
CA MET A 218 5.71 7.64 22.34
C MET A 218 6.14 6.98 23.66
N ARG A 219 6.20 5.65 23.72
CA ARG A 219 6.79 4.93 24.87
C ARG A 219 8.29 5.20 24.97
N ILE A 220 9.01 5.06 23.87
CA ILE A 220 10.46 5.31 23.83
C ILE A 220 10.78 6.77 24.10
N ALA A 221 9.98 7.73 23.62
CA ALA A 221 10.15 9.15 23.94
C ALA A 221 10.00 9.43 25.44
N ARG A 222 9.11 8.72 26.14
CA ARG A 222 8.97 8.82 27.61
C ARG A 222 10.15 8.19 28.34
N GLU A 223 10.58 7.00 27.93
CA GLU A 223 11.79 6.35 28.49
C GLU A 223 13.05 7.21 28.28
N LEU A 224 13.18 7.88 27.13
CA LEU A 224 14.23 8.87 26.85
C LEU A 224 14.15 10.09 27.76
N HIS A 225 12.95 10.59 28.02
CA HIS A 225 12.74 11.77 28.85
C HIS A 225 13.12 11.48 30.31
N ASP A 226 12.63 10.38 30.86
CA ASP A 226 12.70 10.11 32.30
C ASP A 226 14.13 9.73 32.75
N GLY A 227 14.87 8.93 31.97
CA GLY A 227 16.24 8.54 32.31
C GLY A 227 17.25 9.68 32.13
N VAL A 228 17.31 10.23 30.91
CA VAL A 228 18.30 11.26 30.55
C VAL A 228 18.11 12.55 31.37
N GLN A 229 16.87 12.96 31.68
CA GLN A 229 16.66 14.15 32.50
C GLN A 229 17.20 13.99 33.93
N GLN A 230 17.02 12.83 34.55
CA GLN A 230 17.49 12.60 35.92
C GLN A 230 19.01 12.70 36.00
N ASP A 231 19.71 12.11 35.03
CA ASP A 231 21.17 12.13 34.99
C ASP A 231 21.71 13.52 34.62
N LEU A 232 21.06 14.25 33.71
CA LEU A 232 21.42 15.64 33.41
C LEU A 232 21.24 16.58 34.62
N VAL A 233 20.18 16.40 35.42
CA VAL A 233 19.97 17.16 36.66
C VAL A 233 21.07 16.86 37.67
N LEU A 234 21.42 15.59 37.87
CA LEU A 234 22.50 15.19 38.76
C LEU A 234 23.86 15.74 38.31
N LEU A 235 24.11 15.77 37.00
CA LEU A 235 25.31 16.37 36.43
C LEU A 235 25.39 17.87 36.73
N GLY A 236 24.28 18.59 36.63
CA GLY A 236 24.19 20.00 36.99
C GLY A 236 24.55 20.26 38.45
N ILE A 237 24.01 19.45 39.38
CA ILE A 237 24.31 19.54 40.81
C ILE A 237 25.80 19.29 41.09
N LYS A 238 26.40 18.28 40.45
CA LYS A 238 27.85 17.99 40.61
C LYS A 238 28.73 19.12 40.06
N LEU A 239 28.34 19.73 38.95
CA LEU A 239 29.02 20.90 38.38
C LEU A 239 29.02 22.10 39.34
N ASP A 240 27.88 22.39 39.96
CA ASP A 240 27.77 23.46 40.96
C ASP A 240 28.62 23.17 42.20
N LEU A 241 28.66 21.92 42.65
CA LEU A 241 29.53 21.50 43.75
C LEU A 241 31.00 21.72 43.39
N CYS A 242 31.44 21.30 42.20
CA CYS A 242 32.80 21.54 41.72
C CYS A 242 33.18 23.02 41.71
N ARG A 243 32.26 23.93 41.35
CA ARG A 243 32.50 25.38 41.40
C ARG A 243 32.74 25.88 42.83
N GLN A 244 32.08 25.30 43.83
CA GLN A 244 32.23 25.70 45.22
C GLN A 244 33.55 25.24 45.84
N VAL A 245 34.07 24.07 45.44
CA VAL A 245 35.32 23.50 45.99
C VAL A 245 36.57 23.81 45.16
N LEU A 246 36.41 24.58 44.06
CA LEU A 246 37.43 24.85 43.04
C LEU A 246 38.73 25.43 43.61
N SER A 247 38.63 26.31 44.61
CA SER A 247 39.76 26.97 45.28
C SER A 247 40.43 26.10 46.34
N SER A 248 39.79 25.02 46.78
CA SER A 248 40.15 24.28 48.00
C SER A 248 40.75 22.91 47.72
N ASP A 249 40.30 22.21 46.67
CA ASP A 249 40.81 20.88 46.32
C ASP A 249 40.73 20.61 44.81
N SER A 250 41.75 21.10 44.09
CA SER A 250 41.89 20.98 42.64
C SER A 250 41.92 19.52 42.17
N LYS A 251 42.51 18.59 42.94
CA LYS A 251 42.58 17.16 42.58
C LYS A 251 41.24 16.44 42.72
N ARG A 252 40.41 16.84 43.69
CA ARG A 252 39.05 16.32 43.82
C ARG A 252 38.15 16.82 42.71
N VAL A 253 38.26 18.10 42.34
CA VAL A 253 37.52 18.69 41.22
C VAL A 253 37.86 17.99 39.90
N ASP A 254 39.15 17.73 39.65
CA ASP A 254 39.57 17.04 38.42
C ASP A 254 38.97 15.62 38.31
N ARG A 255 38.93 14.87 39.41
CA ARG A 255 38.26 13.55 39.47
C ARG A 255 36.76 13.62 39.22
N GLU A 256 36.05 14.58 39.81
CA GLU A 256 34.60 14.74 39.60
C GLU A 256 34.26 15.18 38.17
N LEU A 257 35.07 16.07 37.57
CA LEU A 257 34.94 16.46 36.16
C LEU A 257 35.17 15.26 35.22
N GLN A 258 36.16 14.42 35.53
CA GLN A 258 36.42 13.20 34.77
C GLN A 258 35.27 12.20 34.88
N GLY A 259 34.68 12.04 36.07
CA GLY A 259 33.48 11.25 36.33
C GLY A 259 32.26 11.75 35.54
N MET A 260 31.99 13.06 35.59
CA MET A 260 30.90 13.68 34.82
C MET A 260 31.08 13.51 33.31
N ARG A 261 32.31 13.61 32.80
CA ARG A 261 32.59 13.38 31.37
C ARG A 261 32.28 11.93 30.95
N MET A 262 32.55 10.96 31.82
CA MET A 262 32.18 9.56 31.55
C MET A 262 30.66 9.38 31.51
N THR A 263 29.94 9.90 32.51
CA THR A 263 28.46 9.85 32.55
C THR A 263 27.83 10.50 31.31
N VAL A 264 28.31 11.67 30.88
CA VAL A 264 27.81 12.31 29.63
C VAL A 264 28.05 11.44 28.40
N THR A 265 29.20 10.76 28.34
CA THR A 265 29.53 9.89 27.20
C THR A 265 28.63 8.66 27.18
N GLU A 266 28.35 8.07 28.36
CA GLU A 266 27.43 6.95 28.54
C GLU A 266 26.01 7.34 28.13
N GLU A 267 25.51 8.49 28.58
CA GLU A 267 24.18 9.00 28.22
C GLU A 267 24.02 9.28 26.72
N ILE A 268 25.04 9.86 26.09
CA ILE A 268 25.03 10.07 24.63
C ILE A 268 24.96 8.72 23.89
N GLN A 269 25.66 7.69 24.37
CA GLN A 269 25.61 6.35 23.77
C GLN A 269 24.27 5.65 24.03
N GLU A 270 23.63 5.87 25.18
CA GLU A 270 22.29 5.39 25.52
C GLU A 270 21.25 5.99 24.55
N LEU A 271 21.28 7.32 24.39
CA LEU A 271 20.45 8.07 23.44
C LEU A 271 20.65 7.59 21.99
N GLN A 272 21.90 7.43 21.56
CA GLN A 272 22.20 6.95 20.21
C GLN A 272 21.69 5.53 19.96
N ARG A 273 21.73 4.64 20.97
CA ARG A 273 21.16 3.28 20.89
C ARG A 273 19.64 3.31 20.76
N LEU A 274 18.96 4.09 21.60
CA LEU A 274 17.49 4.22 21.58
C LEU A 274 16.98 4.86 20.27
N VAL A 275 17.68 5.86 19.74
CA VAL A 275 17.35 6.50 18.45
C VAL A 275 17.59 5.56 17.25
N ARG A 276 18.56 4.65 17.32
CA ARG A 276 18.76 3.61 16.30
C ARG A 276 17.66 2.54 16.36
N ALA A 277 17.21 2.16 17.56
CA ALA A 277 16.12 1.21 17.76
C ALA A 277 14.75 1.72 17.22
N LEU A 278 14.62 3.03 16.99
CA LEU A 278 13.42 3.69 16.46
C LEU A 278 13.22 3.61 14.94
N ARG A 279 14.09 2.92 14.17
CA ARG A 279 13.95 2.85 12.70
C ARG A 279 13.70 1.43 12.16
N PRO A 280 12.62 1.29 11.37
CA PRO A 280 12.66 0.43 10.20
C PRO A 280 12.19 1.16 8.92
N VAL A 281 12.46 2.47 8.78
CA VAL A 281 12.22 3.19 7.50
C VAL A 281 13.10 2.61 6.37
N GLU A 282 14.21 1.96 6.72
CA GLU A 282 15.14 1.35 5.78
C GLU A 282 14.67 -0.03 5.29
N VAL A 283 14.00 -0.84 6.12
CA VAL A 283 13.40 -2.11 5.66
C VAL A 283 12.29 -1.81 4.66
N GLU A 284 11.47 -0.79 4.93
CA GLU A 284 10.39 -0.36 4.05
C GLU A 284 10.90 0.20 2.71
N ARG A 285 12.05 0.91 2.69
CA ARG A 285 12.64 1.51 1.48
C ARG A 285 13.55 0.58 0.68
N LEU A 286 14.35 -0.25 1.34
CA LEU A 286 15.42 -1.05 0.73
C LEU A 286 15.09 -2.55 0.68
N GLY A 287 14.12 -3.00 1.48
CA GLY A 287 13.85 -4.41 1.74
C GLY A 287 14.76 -4.99 2.82
N PHE A 288 14.33 -6.12 3.40
CA PHE A 288 14.99 -6.79 4.51
C PHE A 288 16.48 -7.12 4.29
N PHE A 289 16.81 -7.91 3.25
CA PHE A 289 18.19 -8.36 3.02
C PHE A 289 19.18 -7.21 2.72
N PRO A 290 18.81 -6.21 1.90
CA PRO A 290 19.65 -5.02 1.74
C PRO A 290 19.85 -4.23 3.04
N ALA A 291 18.83 -4.11 3.89
CA ALA A 291 18.96 -3.46 5.19
C ALA A 291 19.93 -4.21 6.12
N VAL A 292 19.86 -5.55 6.17
CA VAL A 292 20.82 -6.37 6.94
C VAL A 292 22.24 -6.22 6.41
N ARG A 293 22.43 -6.20 5.07
CA ARG A 293 23.75 -6.02 4.47
C ARG A 293 24.36 -4.67 4.83
N LYS A 294 23.56 -3.60 4.76
CA LYS A 294 23.98 -2.25 5.18
C LYS A 294 24.41 -2.22 6.64
N LEU A 295 23.62 -2.82 7.53
CA LEU A 295 23.93 -2.93 8.97
C LEU A 295 25.28 -3.64 9.20
N LEU A 296 25.54 -4.73 8.48
CA LEU A 296 26.81 -5.46 8.57
C LEU A 296 27.99 -4.62 8.06
N ASP A 297 27.81 -3.87 6.98
CA ASP A 297 28.87 -3.04 6.42
C ASP A 297 29.23 -1.88 7.37
N GLU A 298 28.23 -1.25 8.01
CA GLU A 298 28.46 -0.25 9.08
C GLU A 298 29.24 -0.82 10.27
N LEU A 299 28.96 -2.07 10.66
CA LEU A 299 29.68 -2.76 11.74
C LEU A 299 31.13 -3.07 11.38
N LYS A 300 31.41 -3.50 10.14
CA LYS A 300 32.78 -3.75 9.66
C LYS A 300 33.64 -2.49 9.77
N GLU A 301 33.08 -1.34 9.37
CA GLU A 301 33.77 -0.06 9.40
C GLU A 301 34.06 0.42 10.83
N GLN A 302 33.11 0.24 11.75
CA GLN A 302 33.23 0.76 13.12
C GLN A 302 34.07 -0.13 14.05
N HIS A 303 34.09 -1.45 13.85
CA HIS A 303 34.60 -2.38 14.85
C HIS A 303 35.69 -3.36 14.36
N GLN A 304 36.24 -3.18 13.14
CA GLN A 304 37.27 -4.08 12.57
C GLN A 304 36.86 -5.57 12.57
N LEU A 305 35.55 -5.82 12.49
CA LEU A 305 34.95 -7.15 12.54
C LEU A 305 34.80 -7.73 11.12
N SER A 306 35.18 -8.99 10.91
CA SER A 306 34.93 -9.68 9.64
C SER A 306 33.53 -10.30 9.62
N ALA A 307 32.58 -9.68 8.92
CA ALA A 307 31.21 -10.15 8.84
C ALA A 307 30.84 -10.72 7.45
N LYS A 308 30.27 -11.93 7.41
CA LYS A 308 29.76 -12.58 6.19
C LYS A 308 28.28 -12.91 6.31
N ILE A 309 27.55 -12.78 5.21
CA ILE A 309 26.14 -13.19 5.09
C ILE A 309 25.97 -14.18 3.95
N SER A 310 25.30 -15.32 4.22
CA SER A 310 24.85 -16.27 3.22
C SER A 310 23.33 -16.36 3.22
N ILE A 311 22.73 -16.40 2.03
CA ILE A 311 21.27 -16.50 1.85
C ILE A 311 21.03 -17.67 0.90
N GLU A 312 20.30 -18.67 1.39
CA GLU A 312 19.98 -19.91 0.70
C GLU A 312 18.45 -20.07 0.61
N GLY A 313 17.98 -20.76 -0.44
CA GLY A 313 16.56 -20.97 -0.70
C GLY A 313 15.92 -19.97 -1.71
N PRO A 314 14.62 -20.15 -2.01
CA PRO A 314 13.92 -19.35 -3.01
C PRO A 314 13.75 -17.90 -2.55
N LYS A 315 13.96 -16.94 -3.45
CA LYS A 315 13.67 -15.52 -3.21
C LYS A 315 12.15 -15.32 -3.10
N ARG A 316 11.61 -15.41 -1.88
CA ARG A 316 10.23 -15.06 -1.54
C ARG A 316 10.18 -13.72 -0.81
N ARG A 317 9.09 -12.97 -1.01
CA ARG A 317 8.78 -11.82 -0.14
C ARG A 317 8.23 -12.35 1.18
N LEU A 318 8.79 -11.86 2.28
CA LEU A 318 8.27 -12.14 3.61
C LEU A 318 7.23 -11.08 3.97
N PRO A 319 6.25 -11.39 4.84
CA PRO A 319 5.37 -10.36 5.40
C PRO A 319 6.20 -9.27 6.07
N PHE A 320 5.81 -8.01 5.92
CA PHE A 320 6.56 -6.88 6.46
C PHE A 320 6.75 -6.99 7.97
N GLU A 321 5.73 -7.47 8.69
CA GLU A 321 5.80 -7.70 10.14
C GLU A 321 6.88 -8.73 10.50
N LEU A 322 7.06 -9.76 9.67
CA LEU A 322 8.08 -10.78 9.86
C LEU A 322 9.47 -10.24 9.50
N GLU A 323 9.60 -9.46 8.41
CA GLU A 323 10.85 -8.77 8.05
C GLU A 323 11.32 -7.84 9.16
N ALA A 324 10.41 -7.04 9.73
CA ALA A 324 10.71 -6.15 10.85
C ALA A 324 11.13 -6.94 12.11
N THR A 325 10.46 -8.07 12.37
CA THR A 325 10.79 -8.95 13.51
C THR A 325 12.18 -9.55 13.36
N LEU A 326 12.47 -10.16 12.19
CA LEU A 326 13.77 -10.72 11.87
C LEU A 326 14.87 -9.65 11.92
N PHE A 327 14.58 -8.43 11.45
CA PHE A 327 15.55 -7.34 11.46
C PHE A 327 15.90 -6.89 12.87
N ARG A 328 14.92 -6.81 13.78
CA ARG A 328 15.18 -6.55 15.20
C ARG A 328 16.00 -7.65 15.86
N ILE A 329 15.71 -8.93 15.55
CA ILE A 329 16.49 -10.07 16.07
C ILE A 329 17.94 -9.99 15.59
N VAL A 330 18.16 -9.73 14.30
CA VAL A 330 19.51 -9.54 13.75
C VAL A 330 20.21 -8.38 14.46
N GLN A 331 19.57 -7.21 14.58
CA GLN A 331 20.18 -6.06 15.27
C GLN A 331 20.59 -6.40 16.72
N GLU A 332 19.71 -7.03 17.48
CA GLU A 332 19.99 -7.38 18.86
C GLU A 332 21.13 -8.41 18.96
N ALA A 333 21.15 -9.40 18.07
CA ALA A 333 22.25 -10.37 17.99
C ALA A 333 23.59 -9.67 17.68
N LEU A 334 23.60 -8.73 16.74
CA LEU A 334 24.82 -7.97 16.41
C LEU A 334 25.28 -7.04 17.53
N ASN A 335 24.33 -6.42 18.23
CA ASN A 335 24.62 -5.60 19.41
C ASN A 335 25.27 -6.44 20.51
N ASN A 336 24.79 -7.67 20.72
CA ASN A 336 25.39 -8.61 21.66
C ASN A 336 26.82 -8.99 21.27
N VAL A 337 27.08 -9.20 19.98
CA VAL A 337 28.44 -9.47 19.47
C VAL A 337 29.38 -8.30 19.78
N VAL A 338 28.97 -7.07 19.50
CA VAL A 338 29.78 -5.88 19.76
C VAL A 338 30.02 -5.64 21.25
N LYS A 339 28.97 -5.80 22.07
CA LYS A 339 29.04 -5.49 23.51
C LYS A 339 29.70 -6.56 24.35
N HIS A 340 29.59 -7.84 23.96
CA HIS A 340 29.91 -8.96 24.85
C HIS A 340 30.89 -9.95 24.27
N ALA A 341 30.98 -10.10 22.94
CA ALA A 341 31.73 -11.19 22.34
C ALA A 341 33.22 -10.88 22.13
N HIS A 342 33.60 -9.61 21.88
CA HIS A 342 34.95 -9.27 21.38
C HIS A 342 35.38 -10.14 20.18
N ALA A 343 34.41 -10.51 19.34
CA ALA A 343 34.60 -11.40 18.21
C ALA A 343 35.45 -10.77 17.10
N GLN A 344 36.17 -11.60 16.34
CA GLN A 344 36.89 -11.21 15.13
C GLN A 344 36.11 -11.60 13.86
N GLN A 345 35.31 -12.65 13.95
CA GLN A 345 34.52 -13.19 12.86
C GLN A 345 33.05 -13.35 13.24
N LEU A 346 32.20 -12.97 12.30
CA LEU A 346 30.76 -13.08 12.38
C LEU A 346 30.21 -13.69 11.09
N LYS A 347 29.37 -14.71 11.23
CA LYS A 347 28.65 -15.32 10.11
C LYS A 347 27.15 -15.27 10.38
N ILE A 348 26.41 -14.69 9.44
CA ILE A 348 24.95 -14.76 9.38
C ILE A 348 24.55 -15.68 8.25
N SER A 349 23.67 -16.64 8.51
CA SER A 349 23.05 -17.46 7.47
C SER A 349 21.53 -17.33 7.52
N PHE A 350 20.91 -17.16 6.36
CA PHE A 350 19.47 -17.28 6.17
C PHE A 350 19.21 -18.44 5.22
N ASP A 351 18.43 -19.42 5.67
CA ASP A 351 17.89 -20.47 4.82
C ASP A 351 16.36 -20.38 4.81
N LEU A 352 15.80 -20.24 3.61
CA LEU A 352 14.36 -20.11 3.34
C LEU A 352 13.77 -21.39 2.70
N SER A 353 14.47 -22.52 2.83
CA SER A 353 14.04 -23.82 2.28
C SER A 353 12.98 -24.52 3.14
N GLU A 354 12.35 -25.55 2.56
CA GLU A 354 11.53 -26.54 3.30
C GLU A 354 10.34 -25.99 4.11
N GLY A 355 9.88 -24.76 3.84
CA GLY A 355 8.76 -24.16 4.58
C GLY A 355 9.15 -23.60 5.94
N TRP A 356 10.45 -23.36 6.19
CA TRP A 356 10.95 -22.71 7.39
C TRP A 356 11.90 -21.55 7.03
N ILE A 357 11.99 -20.59 7.95
CA ILE A 357 13.04 -19.58 7.98
C ILE A 357 14.03 -20.01 9.07
N ASP A 358 15.21 -20.43 8.65
CA ASP A 358 16.32 -20.77 9.53
C ASP A 358 17.34 -19.61 9.49
N LEU A 359 17.33 -18.78 10.52
CA LEU A 359 18.32 -17.71 10.69
C LEU A 359 19.33 -18.15 11.74
N SER A 360 20.60 -18.17 11.36
CA SER A 360 21.71 -18.36 12.30
C SER A 360 22.65 -17.16 12.32
N VAL A 361 23.08 -16.77 13.52
CA VAL A 361 24.11 -15.77 13.78
C VAL A 361 25.17 -16.45 14.63
N ARG A 362 26.39 -16.56 14.09
CA ARG A 362 27.52 -17.19 14.75
C ARG A 362 28.67 -16.21 14.87
N ASP A 363 29.21 -16.05 16.07
CA ASP A 363 30.46 -15.34 16.34
C ASP A 363 31.53 -16.27 16.91
N ASP A 364 32.79 -15.83 16.88
CA ASP A 364 33.96 -16.51 17.43
C ASP A 364 34.48 -15.87 18.73
N GLY A 365 33.64 -15.12 19.44
CA GLY A 365 34.04 -14.38 20.63
C GLY A 365 34.19 -15.21 21.91
N HIS A 366 34.20 -14.54 23.06
CA HIS A 366 34.37 -15.21 24.36
C HIS A 366 33.20 -16.10 24.77
N GLY A 367 32.04 -15.99 24.14
CA GLY A 367 30.86 -16.79 24.49
C GLY A 367 30.46 -16.68 25.98
N PHE A 368 29.57 -17.55 26.43
CA PHE A 368 29.13 -17.65 27.82
C PHE A 368 28.58 -19.04 28.12
N ASN A 369 28.41 -19.37 29.40
CA ASN A 369 27.75 -20.63 29.77
C ASN A 369 26.23 -20.50 29.62
N SER A 370 25.70 -21.02 28.52
CA SER A 370 24.28 -20.99 28.19
C SER A 370 23.37 -21.65 29.24
N GLN A 371 23.82 -22.72 29.90
CA GLN A 371 23.02 -23.43 30.91
C GLN A 371 22.81 -22.58 32.18
N ILE A 372 23.83 -21.83 32.58
CA ILE A 372 23.77 -20.96 33.77
C ILE A 372 22.85 -19.77 33.50
N VAL A 373 23.01 -19.10 32.36
CA VAL A 373 22.20 -17.92 31.99
C VAL A 373 20.72 -18.27 31.76
N PHE A 374 20.42 -19.49 31.31
CA PHE A 374 19.03 -19.93 31.13
C PHE A 374 18.35 -20.41 32.42
N ASN A 375 19.11 -20.89 33.42
CA ASN A 375 18.58 -21.37 34.69
C ASN A 375 18.45 -20.25 35.75
N ASP A 376 19.21 -19.16 35.61
CA ASP A 376 19.13 -18.00 36.51
C ASP A 376 18.40 -16.82 35.84
N PRO A 377 17.15 -16.50 36.26
CA PRO A 377 16.40 -15.36 35.72
C PRO A 377 17.09 -14.00 35.91
N THR A 378 18.00 -13.87 36.89
CA THR A 378 18.68 -12.61 37.20
C THR A 378 19.86 -12.31 36.30
N GLN A 379 20.49 -13.34 35.71
CA GLN A 379 21.58 -13.20 34.73
C GLN A 379 21.09 -13.19 33.28
N ARG A 380 19.79 -13.40 33.07
CA ARG A 380 19.16 -13.44 31.75
C ARG A 380 18.92 -12.01 31.26
N GLY A 381 19.83 -11.49 30.43
CA GLY A 381 19.67 -10.17 29.83
C GLY A 381 18.33 -10.00 29.11
N LEU A 382 17.68 -8.84 29.26
CA LEU A 382 16.34 -8.54 28.71
C LEU A 382 16.25 -8.79 27.18
N GLY A 383 17.36 -8.59 26.46
CA GLY A 383 17.45 -8.81 25.01
C GLY A 383 17.12 -10.24 24.57
N LEU A 384 17.70 -11.26 25.23
CA LEU A 384 17.46 -12.67 24.89
C LEU A 384 16.02 -13.11 25.19
N LYS A 385 15.43 -12.57 26.26
CA LYS A 385 14.03 -12.82 26.62
C LYS A 385 13.08 -12.27 25.56
N HIS A 386 13.23 -11.00 25.17
CA HIS A 386 12.39 -10.38 24.16
C HIS A 386 12.56 -11.04 22.78
N MET A 387 13.77 -11.47 22.41
CA MET A 387 13.98 -12.23 21.17
C MET A 387 13.20 -13.55 21.18
N ARG A 388 13.20 -14.29 22.31
CA ARG A 388 12.44 -15.53 22.45
C ARG A 388 10.94 -15.30 22.31
N GLU A 389 10.39 -14.32 23.02
CA GLU A 389 8.97 -13.97 22.97
C GLU A 389 8.52 -13.63 21.54
N ARG A 390 9.30 -12.79 20.83
CA ARG A 390 9.02 -12.42 19.43
C ARG A 390 9.08 -13.60 18.46
N VAL A 391 10.01 -14.53 18.66
CA VAL A 391 10.10 -15.75 17.83
C VAL A 391 8.90 -16.67 18.09
N GLN A 392 8.47 -16.77 19.34
CA GLN A 392 7.29 -17.55 19.74
C GLN A 392 5.98 -16.96 19.21
N GLU A 393 5.85 -15.64 19.11
CA GLU A 393 4.69 -14.98 18.48
C GLU A 393 4.46 -15.44 17.02
N TRP A 394 5.54 -15.82 16.33
CA TRP A 394 5.50 -16.38 14.98
C TRP A 394 5.43 -17.92 14.94
N GLY A 395 5.21 -18.57 16.09
CA GLY A 395 5.20 -20.04 16.20
C GLY A 395 6.57 -20.67 15.96
N GLY A 396 7.65 -19.91 16.13
CA GLY A 396 9.01 -20.38 15.97
C GLY A 396 9.72 -20.71 17.27
N GLU A 397 10.97 -21.14 17.14
CA GLU A 397 11.84 -21.52 18.25
C GLU A 397 13.19 -20.81 18.18
N LEU A 398 13.71 -20.42 19.34
CA LEU A 398 15.03 -19.80 19.52
C LEU A 398 15.94 -20.77 20.27
N TYR A 399 17.05 -21.12 19.61
CA TYR A 399 18.14 -21.94 20.11
C TYR A 399 19.38 -21.07 20.30
N ILE A 400 20.06 -21.25 21.44
CA ILE A 400 21.33 -20.57 21.71
C ILE A 400 22.31 -21.63 22.22
N GLU A 401 23.42 -21.77 21.50
CA GLU A 401 24.56 -22.56 21.92
C GLU A 401 25.71 -21.60 22.15
N SER A 402 26.18 -21.52 23.38
CA SER A 402 27.34 -20.71 23.74
C SER A 402 28.16 -21.47 24.76
N PHE A 403 29.49 -21.37 24.60
CA PHE A 403 30.46 -21.90 25.53
C PHE A 403 31.57 -20.86 25.75
N PRO A 404 32.10 -20.73 26.97
CA PRO A 404 33.25 -19.87 27.23
C PRO A 404 34.41 -20.16 26.26
N GLU A 405 34.97 -19.10 25.67
CA GLU A 405 36.06 -19.07 24.70
C GLU A 405 35.81 -19.82 23.38
N LYS A 406 34.54 -20.10 23.02
CA LYS A 406 34.18 -20.77 21.76
C LYS A 406 33.15 -20.01 20.93
N GLY A 407 32.83 -18.78 21.32
CA GLY A 407 31.83 -17.95 20.66
C GLY A 407 30.39 -18.32 20.99
N THR A 408 29.46 -17.67 20.29
CA THR A 408 28.03 -17.91 20.42
C THR A 408 27.41 -18.24 19.07
N LEU A 409 26.50 -19.21 19.07
CA LEU A 409 25.59 -19.53 17.99
C LEU A 409 24.17 -19.25 18.46
N LEU A 410 23.54 -18.24 17.85
CA LEU A 410 22.11 -17.99 17.97
C LEU A 410 21.44 -18.52 16.71
N ARG A 411 20.44 -19.38 16.86
CA ARG A 411 19.66 -19.94 15.76
C ARG A 411 18.18 -19.79 16.04
N ILE A 412 17.44 -19.22 15.08
CA ILE A 412 15.98 -19.19 15.13
C ILE A 412 15.42 -20.02 13.99
N ARG A 413 14.29 -20.67 14.25
CA ARG A 413 13.52 -21.39 13.25
C ARG A 413 12.07 -20.94 13.33
N ILE A 414 11.58 -20.29 12.28
CA ILE A 414 10.21 -19.76 12.19
C ILE A 414 9.50 -20.44 11.01
N PRO A 415 8.25 -20.92 11.14
CA PRO A 415 7.52 -21.47 10.01
C PRO A 415 7.30 -20.39 8.94
N LEU A 416 7.59 -20.70 7.67
CA LEU A 416 7.29 -19.80 6.57
C LEU A 416 5.76 -19.65 6.46
N PRO A 417 5.22 -18.43 6.56
CA PRO A 417 3.78 -18.22 6.41
C PRO A 417 3.35 -18.65 5.00
N GLN A 418 2.38 -19.57 4.94
CA GLN A 418 1.91 -20.18 3.67
C GLN A 418 1.10 -19.23 2.78
N LYS A 419 0.73 -18.03 3.27
CA LYS A 419 -0.03 -17.05 2.51
C LYS A 419 0.90 -15.98 1.95
N GLU A 420 1.03 -15.93 0.63
CA GLU A 420 1.20 -14.65 -0.05
C GLU A 420 0.02 -13.75 0.39
N PRO A 421 0.27 -12.51 0.85
CA PRO A 421 -0.81 -11.56 0.94
C PRO A 421 -1.38 -11.42 -0.48
N ALA A 422 -2.67 -11.70 -0.62
CA ALA A 422 -3.39 -11.50 -1.86
C ALA A 422 -3.15 -10.06 -2.33
N LEU A 423 -2.64 -9.93 -3.56
CA LEU A 423 -2.35 -8.67 -4.24
C LEU A 423 -3.55 -7.75 -4.34
#